data_AF-A0A7X3WIW7-F1
#
_entry.id   AF-A0A7X3WIW7-F1
#
_cell.length_a   1.000
_cell.length_b   1.000
_cell.length_c   1.000
_cell.angle_alpha   90.00
_cell.angle_beta   90.00
_cell.angle_gamma   90.00
#
_symmetry.space_group_name_H-M   'P 1'
#
loop_
_entity.id
_entity.type
_entity.pdbx_description
1 polymer ?
#
loop_
_entity_poly.entity_id
_entity_poly.type
_entity_poly.pdbx_seq_one_letter_code
_entity_poly.pdbx_strand_id
1 'polypeptide(L)'
;MRHTFSVFCFLLIFIFLCVFSSYGGTPFFVQTLYFKPVDAPPLAAVRDNISKFTLEAQQLYTEQMAEHGFGHKTFRTETDEQGNVIIHTVSGKENASHYVQDTWNKILADLPDTLNPNKPPWDKQDTIRLVIVGGVKFVDGNKWGVGFPRHSNRYGGSCYIAGGSHAFNANLIFHELGHCFGLYHKPEGKPFEIAHYEARWLSKHYHFNNRVNPFTFPQLVNNKPILTDIGNNFVRFEIDATSNIGLHQAKIFRDSDIVTIAYQYLNGKNNDTVSLEAPKRYWEQNMKLTVMDNNGNYFIKDMKINLSAIGTLDITPAYKLALRWCEIKTET
;
A
#
# COMPACT_ATOMS: atom_id res chain seq x y z
N MET A 1 -8.83 16.56 62.77
CA MET A 1 -8.17 16.54 61.46
C MET A 1 -8.46 15.21 60.79
N ARG A 2 -9.48 15.16 59.93
CA ARG A 2 -9.94 13.93 59.28
C ARG A 2 -9.95 14.11 57.77
N HIS A 3 -9.49 13.07 57.10
CA HIS A 3 -9.25 12.91 55.66
C HIS A 3 -10.51 13.14 54.81
N THR A 4 -10.45 14.13 53.92
CA THR A 4 -11.41 14.28 52.79
C THR A 4 -10.66 14.82 51.57
N PHE A 5 -9.74 14.04 51.00
CA PHE A 5 -9.07 14.43 49.75
C PHE A 5 -8.47 13.21 49.03
N SER A 6 -9.29 12.24 48.61
CA SER A 6 -8.85 11.23 47.62
C SER A 6 -9.99 10.37 47.06
N VAL A 7 -10.94 10.98 46.35
CA VAL A 7 -11.90 10.21 45.52
C VAL A 7 -12.12 10.85 44.15
N PHE A 8 -11.77 12.13 43.94
CA PHE A 8 -12.05 12.83 42.68
C PHE A 8 -11.03 12.60 41.54
N CYS A 9 -9.84 12.03 41.80
CA CYS A 9 -8.83 11.78 40.74
C CYS A 9 -9.02 10.47 39.96
N PHE A 10 -9.74 9.47 40.49
CA PHE A 10 -9.92 8.19 39.78
C PHE A 10 -11.02 8.22 38.73
N LEU A 11 -11.96 9.17 38.80
CA LEU A 11 -13.06 9.27 37.82
C LEU A 11 -12.64 9.93 36.50
N LEU A 12 -11.58 10.75 36.50
CA LEU A 12 -11.08 11.42 35.29
C LEU A 12 -10.16 10.55 34.43
N ILE A 13 -9.56 9.49 34.99
CA ILE A 13 -8.75 8.52 34.23
C ILE A 13 -9.63 7.48 33.51
N PHE A 14 -10.82 7.18 34.05
CA PHE A 14 -11.75 6.25 33.39
C PHE A 14 -12.56 6.87 32.24
N ILE A 15 -12.71 8.19 32.19
CA ILE A 15 -13.41 8.88 31.09
C ILE A 15 -12.55 8.96 29.81
N PHE A 16 -11.23 8.74 29.91
CA PHE A 16 -10.36 8.70 28.73
C PHE A 16 -10.43 7.38 27.93
N LEU A 17 -11.12 6.35 28.44
CA LEU A 17 -11.11 5.00 27.85
C LEU A 17 -12.29 4.65 26.94
N CYS A 18 -13.33 5.49 26.81
CA CYS A 18 -14.55 5.05 26.13
C CYS A 18 -15.23 6.10 25.23
N VAL A 19 -14.45 6.99 24.59
CA VAL A 19 -14.96 7.75 23.43
C VAL A 19 -14.40 7.17 22.13
N PHE A 20 -14.42 5.85 21.99
CA PHE A 20 -14.48 5.24 20.67
C PHE A 20 -15.93 5.35 20.21
N SER A 21 -16.31 6.54 19.72
CA SER A 21 -17.59 6.73 19.03
C SER A 21 -17.76 5.59 18.04
N SER A 22 -18.82 4.80 18.25
CA SER A 22 -19.31 3.76 17.37
C SER A 22 -19.78 4.39 16.05
N TYR A 23 -18.84 4.88 15.25
CA TYR A 23 -19.07 5.12 13.84
C TYR A 23 -19.29 3.74 13.21
N GLY A 24 -20.55 3.43 12.92
CA GLY A 24 -21.03 2.14 12.40
C GLY A 24 -20.55 1.78 11.00
N GLY A 25 -19.35 2.19 10.60
CA GLY A 25 -18.70 1.71 9.38
C GLY A 25 -18.00 0.39 9.64
N THR A 26 -18.22 -0.60 8.77
CA THR A 26 -17.50 -1.87 8.83
C THR A 26 -16.00 -1.59 8.68
N PRO A 27 -15.15 -2.01 9.63
CA PRO A 27 -13.71 -1.83 9.51
C PRO A 27 -13.14 -2.57 8.30
N PHE A 28 -12.19 -1.93 7.60
CA PHE A 28 -11.39 -2.58 6.57
C PHE A 28 -10.22 -3.31 7.25
N PHE A 29 -10.14 -4.61 7.00
CA PHE A 29 -9.06 -5.44 7.52
C PHE A 29 -8.15 -5.90 6.38
N VAL A 30 -6.86 -5.99 6.68
CA VAL A 30 -5.93 -6.84 5.96
C VAL A 30 -6.24 -8.28 6.36
N GLN A 31 -6.62 -9.10 5.38
CA GLN A 31 -6.84 -10.53 5.56
C GLN A 31 -5.56 -11.29 5.28
N THR A 32 -5.10 -12.09 6.24
CA THR A 32 -3.91 -12.92 6.07
C THR A 32 -4.31 -14.30 5.57
N LEU A 33 -3.73 -14.71 4.44
CA LEU A 33 -3.93 -15.99 3.82
C LEU A 33 -2.61 -16.78 3.85
N TYR A 34 -2.69 -18.05 4.21
CA TYR A 34 -1.61 -19.01 3.98
C TYR A 34 -1.97 -19.88 2.78
N PHE A 35 -1.34 -19.61 1.63
CA PHE A 35 -1.45 -20.47 0.46
C PHE A 35 -0.47 -21.64 0.61
N LYS A 36 -0.99 -22.85 0.72
CA LYS A 36 -0.24 -24.07 1.02
C LYS A 36 -0.18 -24.98 -0.22
N PRO A 37 0.91 -24.96 -1.00
CA PRO A 37 1.20 -26.03 -1.95
C PRO A 37 1.18 -27.42 -1.30
N VAL A 38 1.04 -28.47 -2.12
CA VAL A 38 0.88 -29.85 -1.64
C VAL A 38 2.00 -30.26 -0.68
N ASP A 39 3.25 -30.00 -1.07
CA ASP A 39 4.49 -30.30 -0.35
C ASP A 39 4.94 -29.20 0.64
N ALA A 40 4.20 -28.11 0.78
CA ALA A 40 4.53 -27.05 1.73
C ALA A 40 4.25 -27.46 3.18
N PRO A 41 4.97 -26.88 4.17
CA PRO A 41 4.72 -27.11 5.59
C PRO A 41 3.24 -26.89 5.98
N PRO A 42 2.74 -27.58 7.01
CA PRO A 42 1.41 -27.28 7.54
C PRO A 42 1.38 -25.90 8.21
N LEU A 43 0.21 -25.24 8.24
CA LEU A 43 0.05 -23.93 8.90
C LEU A 43 0.58 -23.94 10.33
N ALA A 44 0.36 -25.02 11.09
CA ALA A 44 0.84 -25.14 12.47
C ALA A 44 2.35 -24.92 12.63
N ALA A 45 3.15 -25.23 11.60
CA ALA A 45 4.61 -25.04 11.63
C ALA A 45 5.05 -23.59 11.36
N VAL A 46 4.17 -22.76 10.78
CA VAL A 46 4.51 -21.39 10.34
C VAL A 46 3.60 -20.30 10.93
N ARG A 47 2.53 -20.70 11.63
CA ARG A 47 1.50 -19.81 12.19
C ARG A 47 2.08 -18.72 13.06
N ASP A 48 2.98 -19.08 13.97
CA ASP A 48 3.55 -18.15 14.94
C ASP A 48 4.38 -17.07 14.24
N ASN A 49 5.18 -17.46 13.24
CA ASN A 49 5.97 -16.51 12.44
C ASN A 49 5.07 -15.59 11.61
N ILE A 50 4.03 -16.13 10.95
CA ILE A 50 3.10 -15.31 10.18
C ILE A 50 2.39 -14.29 11.09
N SER A 51 1.90 -14.74 12.24
CA SER A 51 1.21 -13.87 13.20
C SER A 51 2.15 -12.81 13.75
N LYS A 52 3.31 -13.22 14.26
CA LYS A 52 4.35 -12.34 14.80
C LYS A 52 4.75 -11.26 13.79
N PHE A 53 5.15 -11.65 12.58
CA PHE A 53 5.64 -10.69 11.60
C PHE A 53 4.54 -9.78 11.05
N THR A 54 3.28 -10.24 11.01
CA THR A 54 2.15 -9.38 10.64
C THR A 54 1.94 -8.28 11.70
N LEU A 55 1.96 -8.64 12.99
CA LEU A 55 1.81 -7.70 14.10
C LEU A 55 3.01 -6.75 14.21
N GLU A 56 4.23 -7.25 14.03
CA GLU A 56 5.43 -6.41 13.97
C GLU A 56 5.37 -5.43 12.79
N ALA A 57 4.88 -5.85 11.61
CA ALA A 57 4.67 -4.93 10.50
C ALA A 57 3.63 -3.84 10.85
N GLN A 58 2.53 -4.18 11.53
CA GLN A 58 1.58 -3.17 12.03
C GLN A 58 2.24 -2.18 13.00
N GLN A 59 3.13 -2.65 13.87
CA GLN A 59 3.88 -1.82 14.79
C GLN A 59 4.82 -0.87 14.04
N LEU A 60 5.55 -1.35 13.02
CA LEU A 60 6.40 -0.51 12.17
C LEU A 60 5.62 0.63 11.51
N TYR A 61 4.42 0.36 10.97
CA TYR A 61 3.54 1.42 10.46
C TYR A 61 3.13 2.40 11.54
N THR A 62 2.79 1.91 12.75
CA THR A 62 2.40 2.75 13.88
C THR A 62 3.51 3.73 14.27
N GLU A 63 4.74 3.25 14.34
CA GLU A 63 5.92 4.02 14.70
C GLU A 63 6.26 5.05 13.62
N GLN A 64 6.31 4.63 12.36
CA GLN A 64 6.58 5.52 11.23
C GLN A 64 5.50 6.62 11.10
N MET A 65 4.22 6.28 11.29
CA MET A 65 3.14 7.29 11.27
C MET A 65 3.28 8.30 12.43
N ALA A 66 3.67 7.84 13.61
CA ALA A 66 3.89 8.72 14.77
C ALA A 66 5.12 9.62 14.58
N GLU A 67 6.23 9.07 14.04
CA GLU A 67 7.47 9.81 13.73
C GLU A 67 7.21 10.98 12.78
N HIS A 68 6.33 10.80 11.79
CA HIS A 68 5.93 11.86 10.85
C HIS A 68 4.80 12.77 11.36
N GLY A 69 4.39 12.64 12.62
CA GLY A 69 3.39 13.52 13.25
C GLY A 69 1.92 13.22 12.93
N PHE A 70 1.62 12.02 12.40
CA PHE A 70 0.24 11.59 12.08
C PHE A 70 -0.41 10.75 13.18
N GLY A 71 0.25 10.65 14.35
CA GLY A 71 -0.17 9.85 15.50
C GLY A 71 0.06 8.35 15.31
N HIS A 72 -0.32 7.56 16.31
CA HIS A 72 -0.16 6.10 16.32
C HIS A 72 -1.22 5.40 15.45
N LYS A 73 -1.21 5.67 14.14
CA LYS A 73 -2.12 5.06 13.17
C LYS A 73 -1.46 3.86 12.49
N THR A 74 -2.23 2.81 12.27
CA THR A 74 -1.81 1.65 11.48
C THR A 74 -3.01 1.02 10.78
N PHE A 75 -2.75 0.08 9.88
CA PHE A 75 -3.79 -0.74 9.28
C PHE A 75 -4.35 -1.74 10.30
N ARG A 76 -5.57 -2.22 10.10
CA ARG A 76 -6.14 -3.29 10.93
C ARG A 76 -5.92 -4.64 10.26
N THR A 77 -5.56 -5.65 11.05
CA THR A 77 -5.52 -7.04 10.63
C THR A 77 -6.72 -7.77 11.22
N GLU A 78 -7.22 -8.79 10.53
CA GLU A 78 -8.30 -9.62 11.04
C GLU A 78 -7.80 -10.45 12.24
N THR A 79 -8.49 -10.34 13.38
CA THR A 79 -8.11 -10.99 14.64
C THR A 79 -9.28 -11.72 15.27
N ASP A 80 -8.99 -12.76 16.05
CA ASP A 80 -9.98 -13.43 16.89
C ASP A 80 -10.29 -12.62 18.17
N GLU A 81 -11.18 -13.14 19.01
CA GLU A 81 -11.57 -12.48 20.27
C GLU A 81 -10.41 -12.31 21.27
N GLN A 82 -9.32 -13.07 21.09
CA GLN A 82 -8.12 -13.02 21.91
C GLN A 82 -7.04 -12.10 21.30
N GLY A 83 -7.31 -11.49 20.13
CA GLY A 83 -6.38 -10.62 19.42
C GLY A 83 -5.34 -11.37 18.58
N ASN A 84 -5.46 -12.68 18.39
CA ASN A 84 -4.57 -13.42 17.50
C ASN A 84 -4.96 -13.19 16.05
N VAL A 85 -3.97 -13.10 15.16
CA VAL A 85 -4.21 -12.97 13.71
C VAL A 85 -4.98 -14.19 13.20
N ILE A 86 -6.12 -13.96 12.54
CA ILE A 86 -6.84 -15.01 11.82
C ILE A 86 -6.10 -15.27 10.51
N ILE A 87 -5.62 -16.51 10.34
CA ILE A 87 -4.92 -16.95 9.12
C ILE A 87 -5.79 -17.94 8.36
N HIS A 88 -6.29 -17.52 7.20
CA HIS A 88 -7.09 -18.35 6.31
C HIS A 88 -6.18 -19.28 5.50
N THR A 89 -6.35 -20.59 5.58
CA THR A 89 -5.55 -21.53 4.78
C THR A 89 -6.24 -21.81 3.44
N VAL A 90 -5.49 -21.74 2.35
CA VAL A 90 -5.94 -22.16 1.01
C VAL A 90 -4.99 -23.24 0.51
N SER A 91 -5.52 -24.41 0.19
CA SER A 91 -4.74 -25.50 -0.38
C SER A 91 -4.49 -25.26 -1.87
N GLY A 92 -3.21 -25.24 -2.27
CA GLY A 92 -2.82 -25.30 -3.68
C GLY A 92 -3.05 -26.70 -4.25
N LYS A 93 -3.23 -26.78 -5.56
CA LYS A 93 -3.41 -28.05 -6.28
C LYS A 93 -2.10 -28.76 -6.59
N GLU A 94 -1.00 -28.01 -6.63
CA GLU A 94 0.32 -28.48 -7.08
C GLU A 94 1.39 -28.33 -5.98
N ASN A 95 2.59 -28.85 -6.24
CA ASN A 95 3.76 -28.65 -5.39
C ASN A 95 4.31 -27.22 -5.50
N ALA A 96 5.12 -26.79 -4.53
CA ALA A 96 5.69 -25.45 -4.44
C ALA A 96 6.46 -25.06 -5.71
N SER A 97 7.18 -26.00 -6.33
CA SER A 97 7.93 -25.77 -7.58
C SER A 97 7.06 -25.29 -8.74
N HIS A 98 5.78 -25.67 -8.78
CA HIS A 98 4.83 -25.20 -9.79
C HIS A 98 4.61 -23.68 -9.71
N TYR A 99 4.58 -23.14 -8.49
CA TYR A 99 4.25 -21.72 -8.22
C TYR A 99 5.46 -20.79 -8.22
N VAL A 100 6.65 -21.25 -8.60
CA VAL A 100 7.89 -20.46 -8.54
C VAL A 100 7.96 -19.36 -9.61
N GLN A 101 7.42 -19.64 -10.79
CA GLN A 101 7.31 -18.72 -11.93
C GLN A 101 5.85 -18.39 -12.16
N ASP A 102 5.54 -17.15 -12.53
CA ASP A 102 4.16 -16.70 -12.73
C ASP A 102 3.26 -17.00 -11.50
N THR A 103 3.85 -16.85 -10.31
CA THR A 103 3.28 -17.18 -9.00
C THR A 103 1.86 -16.65 -8.87
N TRP A 104 1.68 -15.38 -9.22
CA TRP A 104 0.42 -14.66 -9.03
C TRP A 104 -0.72 -15.30 -9.82
N ASN A 105 -0.54 -15.49 -11.13
CA ASN A 105 -1.62 -16.01 -11.98
C ASN A 105 -1.98 -17.46 -11.60
N LYS A 106 -0.98 -18.26 -11.25
CA LYS A 106 -1.19 -19.65 -10.79
C LYS A 106 -1.93 -19.73 -9.46
N ILE A 107 -1.55 -18.91 -8.48
CA ILE A 107 -2.27 -18.85 -7.20
C ILE A 107 -3.70 -18.36 -7.42
N LEU A 108 -3.90 -17.30 -8.22
CA LEU A 108 -5.25 -16.81 -8.53
C LEU A 108 -6.14 -17.88 -9.18
N ALA A 109 -5.59 -18.73 -10.04
CA ALA A 109 -6.33 -19.84 -10.66
C ALA A 109 -6.78 -20.91 -9.64
N ASP A 110 -6.09 -20.98 -8.50
CA ASP A 110 -6.37 -21.94 -7.42
C ASP A 110 -7.17 -21.33 -6.26
N LEU A 111 -7.25 -20.00 -6.15
CA LEU A 111 -8.07 -19.37 -5.12
C LEU A 111 -9.56 -19.70 -5.33
N PRO A 112 -10.29 -20.03 -4.25
CA PRO A 112 -11.74 -20.15 -4.34
C PRO A 112 -12.36 -18.80 -4.72
N ASP A 113 -13.49 -18.82 -5.40
CA ASP A 113 -14.15 -17.62 -5.95
C ASP A 113 -14.38 -16.54 -4.89
N THR A 114 -14.69 -16.93 -3.65
CA THR A 114 -14.89 -16.01 -2.51
C THR A 114 -13.64 -15.25 -2.08
N LEU A 115 -12.45 -15.74 -2.43
CA LEU A 115 -11.16 -15.14 -2.12
C LEU A 115 -10.47 -14.58 -3.38
N ASN A 116 -10.93 -14.96 -4.57
CA ASN A 116 -10.39 -14.49 -5.83
C ASN A 116 -10.87 -13.06 -6.10
N PRO A 117 -9.98 -12.04 -6.11
CA PRO A 117 -10.39 -10.66 -6.33
C PRO A 117 -11.01 -10.44 -7.71
N ASN A 118 -10.77 -11.31 -8.69
CA ASN A 118 -11.28 -11.22 -10.05
C ASN A 118 -12.65 -11.88 -10.23
N LYS A 119 -13.25 -12.43 -9.17
CA LYS A 119 -14.57 -13.07 -9.22
C LYS A 119 -15.58 -12.42 -8.25
N PRO A 120 -16.89 -12.53 -8.53
CA PRO A 120 -17.93 -12.09 -7.60
C PRO A 120 -17.90 -12.87 -6.26
N PRO A 121 -18.43 -12.32 -5.16
CA PRO A 121 -19.14 -11.05 -5.08
C PRO A 121 -18.19 -9.86 -4.97
N TRP A 122 -18.56 -8.78 -5.67
CA TRP A 122 -17.72 -7.61 -5.87
C TRP A 122 -17.67 -6.66 -4.67
N ASP A 123 -18.41 -6.95 -3.60
CA ASP A 123 -18.44 -6.23 -2.34
C ASP A 123 -17.23 -6.55 -1.44
N LYS A 124 -16.59 -7.71 -1.62
CA LYS A 124 -15.33 -8.09 -0.95
C LYS A 124 -14.06 -7.57 -1.65
N GLN A 125 -14.21 -6.63 -2.58
CA GLN A 125 -13.11 -6.10 -3.37
C GLN A 125 -12.30 -5.02 -2.66
N ASP A 126 -12.81 -4.49 -1.54
CA ASP A 126 -12.13 -3.44 -0.76
C ASP A 126 -11.19 -4.01 0.31
N THR A 127 -11.04 -5.34 0.35
CA THR A 127 -10.13 -6.05 1.25
C THR A 127 -8.73 -6.11 0.66
N ILE A 128 -7.73 -5.77 1.47
CA ILE A 128 -6.33 -6.09 1.19
C ILE A 128 -6.00 -7.50 1.68
N ARG A 129 -5.35 -8.31 0.83
CA ARG A 129 -4.96 -9.68 1.15
C ARG A 129 -3.44 -9.81 1.27
N LEU A 130 -2.97 -10.26 2.43
CA LEU A 130 -1.60 -10.66 2.68
C LEU A 130 -1.47 -12.17 2.44
N VAL A 131 -0.96 -12.57 1.28
CA VAL A 131 -0.86 -13.99 0.87
C VAL A 131 0.56 -14.49 1.14
N ILE A 132 0.72 -15.36 2.13
CA ILE A 132 1.98 -16.03 2.43
C ILE A 132 1.99 -17.39 1.71
N VAL A 133 2.95 -17.59 0.81
CA VAL A 133 3.09 -18.78 -0.03
C VAL A 133 4.08 -19.74 0.61
N GLY A 134 3.60 -20.90 1.08
CA GLY A 134 4.43 -21.90 1.75
C GLY A 134 5.42 -22.59 0.82
N GLY A 135 6.67 -22.78 1.27
CA GLY A 135 7.67 -23.61 0.57
C GLY A 135 8.21 -23.06 -0.74
N VAL A 136 7.78 -21.87 -1.18
CA VAL A 136 8.21 -21.25 -2.44
C VAL A 136 9.33 -20.24 -2.21
N LYS A 137 10.28 -20.17 -3.15
CA LYS A 137 11.19 -19.05 -3.38
C LYS A 137 10.92 -18.53 -4.80
N PHE A 138 10.50 -17.28 -4.94
CA PHE A 138 10.23 -16.73 -6.27
C PHE A 138 11.53 -16.61 -7.07
N VAL A 139 11.51 -17.05 -8.33
CA VAL A 139 12.69 -17.01 -9.23
C VAL A 139 12.71 -15.73 -10.07
N ASP A 140 11.58 -15.05 -10.21
CA ASP A 140 11.47 -13.82 -11.00
C ASP A 140 12.20 -12.64 -10.31
N GLY A 141 13.50 -12.52 -10.58
CA GLY A 141 14.30 -11.33 -10.29
C GLY A 141 14.78 -11.17 -8.85
N ASN A 142 15.09 -12.26 -8.13
CA ASN A 142 15.53 -12.22 -6.71
C ASN A 142 14.51 -11.56 -5.76
N LYS A 143 13.23 -11.52 -6.15
CA LYS A 143 12.16 -10.94 -5.34
C LYS A 143 11.67 -11.94 -4.30
N TRP A 144 11.38 -11.44 -3.09
CA TRP A 144 10.80 -12.25 -2.01
C TRP A 144 9.31 -11.97 -1.79
N GLY A 145 8.81 -10.93 -2.45
CA GLY A 145 7.42 -10.55 -2.43
C GLY A 145 7.03 -9.72 -3.64
N VAL A 146 5.73 -9.50 -3.75
CA VAL A 146 5.16 -8.51 -4.65
C VAL A 146 3.82 -8.04 -4.08
N GLY A 147 3.56 -6.74 -4.12
CA GLY A 147 2.29 -6.15 -3.73
C GLY A 147 1.70 -5.27 -4.83
N PHE A 148 0.37 -5.27 -4.94
CA PHE A 148 -0.33 -4.42 -5.88
C PHE A 148 -1.59 -3.82 -5.26
N PRO A 149 -1.84 -2.52 -5.42
CA PRO A 149 -3.16 -1.96 -5.17
C PRO A 149 -4.10 -2.45 -6.27
N ARG A 150 -5.40 -2.51 -5.99
CA ARG A 150 -6.37 -2.88 -7.02
C ARG A 150 -6.58 -1.74 -8.03
N HIS A 151 -6.38 -2.02 -9.31
CA HIS A 151 -6.71 -1.11 -10.40
C HIS A 151 -8.21 -1.19 -10.70
N SER A 152 -9.01 -0.20 -10.26
CA SER A 152 -10.41 0.04 -10.70
C SER A 152 -11.16 1.05 -9.81
N ASN A 153 -10.48 2.03 -9.22
CA ASN A 153 -11.07 2.92 -8.19
C ASN A 153 -11.64 2.10 -7.02
N ARG A 154 -10.87 1.13 -6.53
CA ARG A 154 -11.27 0.28 -5.41
C ARG A 154 -10.10 0.12 -4.45
N TYR A 155 -10.41 -0.13 -3.17
CA TYR A 155 -9.49 0.09 -2.06
C TYR A 155 -8.77 -1.17 -1.56
N GLY A 156 -9.05 -2.29 -2.21
CA GLY A 156 -8.36 -3.54 -1.94
C GLY A 156 -7.02 -3.62 -2.64
N GLY A 157 -6.42 -4.79 -2.51
CA GLY A 157 -5.13 -5.11 -3.08
C GLY A 157 -4.73 -6.50 -2.63
N SER A 158 -3.63 -6.98 -3.17
CA SER A 158 -3.08 -8.23 -2.70
C SER A 158 -1.57 -8.15 -2.76
N CYS A 159 -0.91 -8.66 -1.73
CA CYS A 159 0.51 -8.93 -1.74
C CYS A 159 0.78 -10.42 -1.52
N TYR A 160 1.88 -10.88 -2.09
CA TYR A 160 2.28 -12.29 -2.15
C TYR A 160 3.71 -12.35 -1.66
N ILE A 161 3.96 -13.18 -0.65
CA ILE A 161 5.25 -13.27 0.01
C ILE A 161 5.69 -14.72 0.07
N ALA A 162 6.96 -14.98 -0.27
CA ALA A 162 7.59 -16.28 -0.16
C ALA A 162 7.84 -16.65 1.31
N GLY A 163 6.94 -17.45 1.91
CA GLY A 163 6.98 -17.80 3.33
C GLY A 163 8.01 -18.85 3.73
N GLY A 164 8.66 -19.52 2.76
CA GLY A 164 9.71 -20.51 3.01
C GLY A 164 11.14 -19.93 3.00
N SER A 165 11.29 -18.61 2.93
CA SER A 165 12.59 -17.96 2.75
C SER A 165 13.17 -17.39 4.05
N HIS A 166 14.50 -17.28 4.11
CA HIS A 166 15.19 -16.53 5.17
C HIS A 166 14.86 -15.03 5.14
N ALA A 167 14.33 -14.55 4.02
CA ALA A 167 13.88 -13.16 3.86
C ALA A 167 12.48 -12.90 4.44
N PHE A 168 11.74 -13.94 4.84
CA PHE A 168 10.41 -13.77 5.44
C PHE A 168 10.52 -13.17 6.85
N ASN A 169 10.16 -11.88 6.95
CA ASN A 169 10.19 -11.10 8.19
C ASN A 169 9.18 -9.93 8.12
N ALA A 170 9.06 -9.18 9.21
CA ALA A 170 8.17 -8.04 9.31
C ALA A 170 8.46 -6.92 8.30
N ASN A 171 9.74 -6.65 7.97
CA ASN A 171 10.13 -5.62 7.01
C ASN A 171 9.65 -5.94 5.59
N LEU A 172 9.71 -7.22 5.20
CA LEU A 172 9.17 -7.67 3.92
C LEU A 172 7.65 -7.52 3.88
N ILE A 173 6.94 -7.93 4.93
CA ILE A 173 5.48 -7.72 5.03
C ILE A 173 5.14 -6.23 4.96
N PHE A 174 5.87 -5.40 5.69
CA PHE A 174 5.72 -3.95 5.72
C PHE A 174 5.87 -3.34 4.32
N HIS A 175 6.91 -3.71 3.59
CA HIS A 175 7.20 -3.24 2.23
C HIS A 175 6.08 -3.64 1.25
N GLU A 176 5.73 -4.92 1.18
CA GLU A 176 4.77 -5.42 0.20
C GLU A 176 3.34 -4.97 0.48
N LEU A 177 2.96 -4.82 1.75
CA LEU A 177 1.69 -4.18 2.11
C LEU A 177 1.69 -2.70 1.75
N GLY A 178 2.84 -2.02 1.78
CA GLY A 178 2.98 -0.64 1.34
C GLY A 178 2.43 -0.45 -0.07
N HIS A 179 2.78 -1.35 -0.98
CA HIS A 179 2.23 -1.37 -2.33
C HIS A 179 0.71 -1.50 -2.36
N CYS A 180 0.13 -2.36 -1.52
CA CYS A 180 -1.32 -2.50 -1.41
C CYS A 180 -2.00 -1.22 -0.90
N PHE A 181 -1.32 -0.44 -0.06
CA PHE A 181 -1.78 0.87 0.41
C PHE A 181 -1.48 2.02 -0.57
N GLY A 182 -0.98 1.72 -1.77
CA GLY A 182 -0.63 2.70 -2.79
C GLY A 182 0.67 3.46 -2.49
N LEU A 183 1.56 2.88 -1.69
CA LEU A 183 2.96 3.32 -1.57
C LEU A 183 3.78 2.65 -2.68
N TYR A 184 4.72 3.38 -3.23
CA TYR A 184 5.49 2.93 -4.38
C TYR A 184 6.95 3.15 -4.06
N HIS A 185 7.85 2.50 -4.81
CA HIS A 185 9.27 2.70 -4.59
C HIS A 185 9.62 4.20 -4.73
N LYS A 186 10.69 4.60 -4.08
CA LYS A 186 11.19 5.97 -4.12
C LYS A 186 12.55 5.98 -4.82
N PRO A 187 12.90 7.03 -5.58
CA PRO A 187 14.20 7.11 -6.24
C PRO A 187 15.37 7.07 -5.25
N GLU A 188 15.14 7.57 -4.04
CA GLU A 188 16.14 7.74 -2.98
C GLU A 188 15.54 7.40 -1.61
N GLY A 189 16.38 6.89 -0.69
CA GLY A 189 16.02 6.56 0.69
C GLY A 189 16.06 5.07 1.02
N LYS A 190 15.78 4.72 2.29
CA LYS A 190 15.83 3.33 2.76
C LYS A 190 14.57 2.55 2.34
N PRO A 191 14.69 1.26 1.97
CA PRO A 191 13.59 0.43 1.45
C PRO A 191 12.49 0.10 2.48
N PHE A 192 12.73 0.38 3.77
CA PHE A 192 11.82 0.08 4.88
C PHE A 192 11.49 1.32 5.72
N GLU A 193 11.53 2.49 5.10
CA GLU A 193 11.21 3.76 5.74
C GLU A 193 10.08 4.42 4.96
N ILE A 194 9.06 4.91 5.66
CA ILE A 194 7.98 5.68 5.06
C ILE A 194 8.46 7.13 4.97
N ALA A 195 8.40 7.74 3.80
CA ALA A 195 8.65 9.17 3.68
C ALA A 195 7.46 9.98 4.21
N HIS A 196 7.68 11.23 4.61
CA HIS A 196 6.60 12.08 5.13
C HIS A 196 5.37 12.19 4.19
N TYR A 197 5.58 12.29 2.87
CA TYR A 197 4.48 12.34 1.91
C TYR A 197 3.70 11.02 1.80
N GLU A 198 4.35 9.90 2.10
CA GLU A 198 3.71 8.57 2.17
C GLU A 198 2.93 8.43 3.48
N ALA A 199 3.49 8.86 4.60
CA ALA A 199 2.77 8.91 5.88
C ALA A 199 1.51 9.79 5.76
N ARG A 200 1.61 10.94 5.08
CA ARG A 200 0.46 11.79 4.78
C ARG A 200 -0.60 11.07 3.93
N TRP A 201 -0.18 10.30 2.93
CA TRP A 201 -1.08 9.47 2.12
C TRP A 201 -1.82 8.44 2.99
N LEU A 202 -1.08 7.67 3.80
CA LEU A 202 -1.65 6.68 4.72
C LEU A 202 -2.57 7.32 5.76
N SER A 203 -2.31 8.56 6.18
CA SER A 203 -3.12 9.25 7.20
C SER A 203 -4.59 9.39 6.80
N LYS A 204 -4.90 9.31 5.50
CA LYS A 204 -6.25 9.32 4.92
C LYS A 204 -6.66 7.98 4.30
N HIS A 205 -5.74 7.05 4.09
CA HIS A 205 -6.04 5.75 3.51
C HIS A 205 -7.07 4.97 4.37
N TYR A 206 -8.04 4.31 3.74
CA TYR A 206 -9.15 3.64 4.43
C TYR A 206 -8.72 2.56 5.41
N HIS A 207 -7.66 1.82 5.10
CA HIS A 207 -7.21 0.76 6.00
C HIS A 207 -6.62 1.33 7.31
N PHE A 208 -6.23 2.61 7.33
CA PHE A 208 -5.67 3.31 8.50
C PHE A 208 -6.73 4.14 9.25
N ASN A 209 -7.98 4.17 8.77
CA ASN A 209 -9.02 5.04 9.29
C ASN A 209 -10.38 4.31 9.34
N ASN A 210 -11.34 4.83 10.10
CA ASN A 210 -12.71 4.34 10.01
C ASN A 210 -13.38 4.89 8.75
N ARG A 211 -14.25 4.10 8.13
CA ARG A 211 -15.02 4.53 6.96
C ARG A 211 -16.04 5.59 7.36
N VAL A 212 -15.97 6.78 6.75
CA VAL A 212 -16.87 7.89 7.09
C VAL A 212 -17.96 8.11 6.04
N ASN A 213 -17.79 7.72 4.76
CA ASN A 213 -18.76 8.06 3.71
C ASN A 213 -18.78 7.11 2.48
N PRO A 214 -19.85 7.18 1.65
CA PRO A 214 -19.95 6.46 0.38
C PRO A 214 -18.94 6.98 -0.69
N PHE A 215 -18.74 6.16 -1.71
CA PHE A 215 -17.69 6.27 -2.73
C PHE A 215 -17.89 7.44 -3.70
N THR A 216 -17.45 8.64 -3.31
CA THR A 216 -17.27 9.76 -4.26
C THR A 216 -15.79 9.94 -4.52
N PHE A 217 -15.33 9.48 -5.68
CA PHE A 217 -13.92 9.60 -6.06
C PHE A 217 -13.61 11.01 -6.57
N PRO A 218 -12.40 11.53 -6.34
CA PRO A 218 -11.93 12.68 -7.07
C PRO A 218 -11.98 12.41 -8.58
N GLN A 219 -12.16 13.47 -9.38
CA GLN A 219 -12.24 13.39 -10.83
C GLN A 219 -11.20 14.30 -11.47
N LEU A 220 -10.72 13.93 -12.65
CA LEU A 220 -9.97 14.84 -13.51
C LEU A 220 -10.95 15.71 -14.28
N VAL A 221 -10.74 17.03 -14.28
CA VAL A 221 -11.57 17.96 -15.05
C VAL A 221 -11.26 17.82 -16.54
N ASN A 222 -9.99 17.62 -16.88
CA ASN A 222 -9.50 17.37 -18.24
C ASN A 222 -8.61 16.12 -18.26
N ASN A 223 -8.81 15.22 -19.22
CA ASN A 223 -8.01 13.98 -19.34
C ASN A 223 -6.68 14.16 -20.09
N LYS A 224 -6.32 15.40 -20.46
CA LYS A 224 -5.08 15.71 -21.19
C LYS A 224 -4.18 16.54 -20.28
N PRO A 225 -3.07 15.97 -19.78
CA PRO A 225 -2.12 16.75 -18.99
C PRO A 225 -1.38 17.73 -19.90
N ILE A 226 -0.98 18.85 -19.31
CA ILE A 226 -0.03 19.78 -19.90
C ILE A 226 1.36 19.38 -19.41
N LEU A 227 2.33 19.36 -20.32
CA LEU A 227 3.73 19.11 -20.02
C LEU A 227 4.52 20.34 -20.42
N THR A 228 5.31 20.86 -19.49
CA THR A 228 6.13 22.05 -19.72
C THR A 228 7.56 21.75 -19.35
N ASP A 229 8.48 21.92 -20.30
CA ASP A 229 9.90 21.96 -20.00
C ASP A 229 10.19 23.26 -19.22
N ILE A 230 10.60 23.11 -17.97
CA ILE A 230 10.89 24.25 -17.07
C ILE A 230 12.40 24.52 -16.95
N GLY A 231 13.21 23.92 -17.82
CA GLY A 231 14.66 24.04 -17.78
C GLY A 231 15.31 23.17 -16.70
N ASN A 232 16.63 23.32 -16.53
CA ASN A 232 17.42 22.61 -15.51
C ASN A 232 17.24 21.08 -15.48
N ASN A 233 16.88 20.47 -16.61
CA ASN A 233 16.58 19.04 -16.72
C ASN A 233 15.31 18.61 -15.95
N PHE A 234 14.32 19.48 -15.79
CA PHE A 234 13.01 19.19 -15.17
C PHE A 234 11.85 19.37 -16.15
N VAL A 235 10.77 18.65 -15.86
CA VAL A 235 9.47 18.79 -16.54
C VAL A 235 8.42 19.04 -15.48
N ARG A 236 7.51 19.97 -15.76
CA ARG A 236 6.27 20.15 -15.01
C ARG A 236 5.13 19.45 -15.73
N PHE A 237 4.36 18.68 -14.97
CA PHE A 237 3.10 18.07 -15.38
C PHE A 237 1.96 18.79 -14.68
N GLU A 238 0.95 19.22 -15.45
CA GLU A 238 -0.21 19.94 -14.92
C GLU A 238 -1.50 19.27 -15.39
N ILE A 239 -2.43 19.04 -14.46
CA ILE A 239 -3.79 18.54 -14.76
C ILE A 239 -4.77 18.97 -13.68
N ASP A 240 -5.94 19.43 -14.09
CA ASP A 240 -6.97 19.87 -13.13
C ASP A 240 -7.73 18.69 -12.54
N ALA A 241 -7.96 18.74 -11.23
CA ALA A 241 -8.72 17.76 -10.48
C ALA A 241 -9.82 18.43 -9.63
N THR A 242 -10.86 17.66 -9.34
CA THR A 242 -12.00 18.09 -8.51
C THR A 242 -12.43 16.99 -7.54
N SER A 243 -12.93 17.39 -6.37
CA SER A 243 -13.58 16.53 -5.37
C SER A 243 -14.63 17.33 -4.61
N ASN A 244 -15.78 16.72 -4.34
CA ASN A 244 -16.85 17.32 -3.53
C ASN A 244 -16.54 17.35 -2.02
N ILE A 245 -15.48 16.68 -1.59
CA ILE A 245 -15.07 16.59 -0.18
C ILE A 245 -13.64 17.12 0.07
N GLY A 246 -13.06 17.76 -0.95
CA GLY A 246 -11.73 18.33 -0.90
C GLY A 246 -10.62 17.34 -1.24
N LEU A 247 -9.69 17.78 -2.09
CA LEU A 247 -8.52 17.04 -2.54
C LEU A 247 -7.44 17.01 -1.45
N HIS A 248 -6.82 15.86 -1.21
CA HIS A 248 -5.80 15.68 -0.18
C HIS A 248 -4.38 15.70 -0.75
N GLN A 249 -4.11 14.83 -1.72
CA GLN A 249 -2.76 14.62 -2.26
C GLN A 249 -2.81 14.03 -3.67
N ALA A 250 -1.86 14.40 -4.52
CA ALA A 250 -1.60 13.76 -5.80
C ALA A 250 -0.16 13.23 -5.87
N LYS A 251 0.05 12.16 -6.64
CA LYS A 251 1.36 11.58 -6.93
C LYS A 251 1.41 11.08 -8.37
N ILE A 252 2.59 11.13 -8.99
CA ILE A 252 2.85 10.49 -10.27
C ILE A 252 4.00 9.49 -10.12
N PHE A 253 3.85 8.32 -10.74
CA PHE A 253 4.82 7.23 -10.65
C PHE A 253 4.98 6.53 -11.99
N ARG A 254 6.17 5.95 -12.19
CA ARG A 254 6.50 5.16 -13.38
C ARG A 254 5.79 3.81 -13.33
N ASP A 255 5.29 3.35 -14.47
CA ASP A 255 4.66 2.02 -14.57
C ASP A 255 5.72 0.91 -14.62
N SER A 256 6.87 1.19 -15.23
CA SER A 256 7.91 0.18 -15.47
C SER A 256 8.55 -0.38 -14.20
N ASP A 257 8.76 0.47 -13.19
CA ASP A 257 9.40 0.09 -11.93
C ASP A 257 8.67 0.60 -10.68
N ILE A 258 7.47 1.15 -10.84
CA ILE A 258 6.60 1.52 -9.73
C ILE A 258 7.33 2.50 -8.78
N VAL A 259 8.00 3.50 -9.34
CA VAL A 259 8.70 4.54 -8.56
C VAL A 259 7.89 5.84 -8.55
N THR A 260 7.56 6.38 -7.38
CA THR A 260 6.99 7.73 -7.24
C THR A 260 8.04 8.77 -7.59
N ILE A 261 7.80 9.60 -8.60
CA ILE A 261 8.77 10.58 -9.08
C ILE A 261 8.45 12.01 -8.65
N ALA A 262 7.16 12.29 -8.35
CA ALA A 262 6.70 13.56 -7.81
C ALA A 262 5.39 13.41 -7.06
N TYR A 263 5.14 14.34 -6.13
CA TYR A 263 3.90 14.44 -5.35
C TYR A 263 3.56 15.89 -5.04
N GLN A 264 2.29 16.14 -4.69
CA GLN A 264 1.79 17.46 -4.27
C GLN A 264 0.71 17.31 -3.22
N TYR A 265 0.73 18.19 -2.21
CA TYR A 265 -0.36 18.33 -1.25
C TYR A 265 -1.41 19.31 -1.79
N LEU A 266 -2.68 18.91 -1.80
CA LEU A 266 -3.80 19.67 -2.39
C LEU A 266 -4.65 20.39 -1.34
N ASN A 267 -4.28 20.23 -0.05
CA ASN A 267 -4.73 21.04 1.09
C ASN A 267 -6.26 21.20 1.24
N GLY A 268 -7.03 20.19 0.82
CA GLY A 268 -8.47 20.11 1.01
C GLY A 268 -9.30 20.95 0.04
N LYS A 269 -8.71 21.52 -1.03
CA LYS A 269 -9.48 22.30 -2.00
C LYS A 269 -10.41 21.41 -2.82
N ASN A 270 -11.61 21.90 -3.14
CA ASN A 270 -12.56 21.15 -3.97
C ASN A 270 -12.17 21.10 -5.44
N ASN A 271 -11.43 22.10 -5.93
CA ASN A 271 -10.86 22.14 -7.27
C ASN A 271 -9.44 22.66 -7.15
N ASP A 272 -8.47 21.99 -7.77
CA ASP A 272 -7.09 22.44 -7.81
C ASP A 272 -6.38 21.91 -9.05
N THR A 273 -5.28 22.56 -9.42
CA THR A 273 -4.38 22.06 -10.46
C THR A 273 -3.31 21.18 -9.80
N VAL A 274 -3.25 19.92 -10.22
CA VAL A 274 -2.16 19.02 -9.88
C VAL A 274 -0.94 19.43 -10.72
N SER A 275 0.02 20.12 -10.12
CA SER A 275 1.27 20.59 -10.70
C SER A 275 2.46 19.85 -10.09
N LEU A 276 3.01 18.90 -10.83
CA LEU A 276 4.07 17.99 -10.38
C LEU A 276 5.35 18.23 -11.19
N GLU A 277 6.47 18.44 -10.50
CA GLU A 277 7.77 18.64 -11.14
C GLU A 277 8.68 17.46 -10.86
N ALA A 278 9.31 16.91 -11.90
CA ALA A 278 10.28 15.83 -11.77
C ALA A 278 11.40 15.94 -12.80
N PRO A 279 12.62 15.43 -12.48
CA PRO A 279 13.71 15.36 -13.45
C PRO A 279 13.31 14.62 -14.72
N LYS A 280 13.70 15.14 -15.90
CA LYS A 280 13.45 14.56 -17.24
C LYS A 280 13.80 13.07 -17.30
N ARG A 281 14.88 12.66 -16.65
CA ARG A 281 15.36 11.26 -16.60
C ARG A 281 14.36 10.24 -16.03
N TYR A 282 13.34 10.70 -15.28
CA TYR A 282 12.33 9.84 -14.69
C TYR A 282 11.03 9.78 -15.49
N TRP A 283 10.89 10.57 -16.55
CA TRP A 283 9.69 10.55 -17.38
C TRP A 283 9.78 9.41 -18.40
N GLU A 284 8.72 8.62 -18.47
CA GLU A 284 8.55 7.59 -19.49
C GLU A 284 7.21 7.75 -20.22
N GLN A 285 7.01 6.98 -21.28
CA GLN A 285 5.78 7.05 -22.08
C GLN A 285 4.54 6.66 -21.28
N ASN A 286 4.68 5.73 -20.34
CA ASN A 286 3.58 5.18 -19.55
C ASN A 286 3.79 5.57 -18.08
N MET A 287 3.13 6.65 -17.66
CA MET A 287 3.09 7.05 -16.25
C MET A 287 1.74 6.71 -15.65
N LYS A 288 1.65 6.66 -14.32
CA LYS A 288 0.38 6.62 -13.61
C LYS A 288 0.25 7.81 -12.68
N LEU A 289 -0.89 8.48 -12.75
CA LEU A 289 -1.31 9.52 -11.82
C LEU A 289 -2.24 8.93 -10.78
N THR A 290 -2.03 9.26 -9.51
CA THR A 290 -2.99 8.99 -8.44
C THR A 290 -3.36 10.28 -7.73
N VAL A 291 -4.65 10.45 -7.45
CA VAL A 291 -5.19 11.61 -6.74
C VAL A 291 -6.13 11.11 -5.67
N MET A 292 -5.91 11.54 -4.43
CA MET A 292 -6.67 11.18 -3.23
C MET A 292 -7.41 12.40 -2.68
N ASP A 293 -8.61 12.19 -2.15
CA ASP A 293 -9.38 13.18 -1.41
C ASP A 293 -9.27 13.05 0.12
N ASN A 294 -9.93 13.93 0.86
CA ASN A 294 -9.85 13.99 2.32
C ASN A 294 -10.47 12.81 3.07
N ASN A 295 -11.30 11.99 2.41
CA ASN A 295 -11.82 10.74 2.98
C ASN A 295 -10.96 9.53 2.61
N GLY A 296 -9.91 9.73 1.82
CA GLY A 296 -9.06 8.67 1.32
C GLY A 296 -9.49 8.10 -0.02
N ASN A 297 -10.55 8.61 -0.68
CA ASN A 297 -10.96 8.07 -1.97
C ASN A 297 -9.89 8.45 -2.99
N TYR A 298 -9.44 7.49 -3.79
CA TYR A 298 -8.47 7.78 -4.84
C TYR A 298 -8.73 6.94 -6.09
N PHE A 299 -8.25 7.45 -7.22
CA PHE A 299 -8.17 6.71 -8.47
C PHE A 299 -6.70 6.56 -8.89
N ILE A 300 -6.45 5.60 -9.76
CA ILE A 300 -5.17 5.48 -10.49
C ILE A 300 -5.51 5.62 -11.98
N LYS A 301 -4.87 6.58 -12.65
CA LYS A 301 -5.09 6.86 -14.07
C LYS A 301 -3.80 6.63 -14.84
N ASP A 302 -3.88 5.80 -15.87
CA ASP A 302 -2.81 5.67 -16.85
C ASP A 302 -2.69 6.97 -17.67
N MET A 303 -1.47 7.52 -17.69
CA MET A 303 -1.11 8.73 -18.38
C MET A 303 -0.13 8.37 -19.50
N LYS A 304 -0.60 8.45 -20.74
CA LYS A 304 0.28 8.34 -21.92
C LYS A 304 0.94 9.69 -22.18
N ILE A 305 2.24 9.76 -21.93
CA ILE A 305 3.03 10.98 -22.05
C ILE A 305 3.74 10.97 -23.39
N ASN A 306 3.53 12.02 -24.17
CA ASN A 306 4.29 12.23 -25.39
C ASN A 306 5.61 12.93 -25.06
N LEU A 307 6.67 12.16 -24.83
CA LEU A 307 7.99 12.69 -24.51
C LEU A 307 8.58 13.58 -25.62
N SER A 308 8.17 13.37 -26.88
CA SER A 308 8.63 14.22 -28.00
C SER A 308 8.18 15.68 -27.85
N ALA A 309 7.09 15.92 -27.11
CA ALA A 309 6.60 17.27 -26.81
C ALA A 309 7.50 18.03 -25.81
N ILE A 310 8.45 17.34 -25.15
CA ILE A 310 9.31 17.86 -24.08
C ILE A 310 10.75 18.15 -24.61
N GLY A 311 10.93 18.11 -25.94
CA GLY A 311 12.24 18.22 -26.58
C GLY A 311 13.04 16.91 -26.55
N THR A 312 14.20 16.89 -27.24
CA THR A 312 15.09 15.72 -27.27
C THR A 312 15.60 15.39 -25.87
N LEU A 313 15.06 14.34 -25.25
CA LEU A 313 15.67 13.70 -24.10
C LEU A 313 16.93 12.98 -24.57
N ASP A 314 18.09 13.38 -24.05
CA ASP A 314 19.32 12.59 -24.21
C ASP A 314 19.26 11.40 -23.23
N ILE A 315 18.43 10.41 -23.58
CA ILE A 315 18.24 9.16 -22.83
C ILE A 315 19.42 8.23 -23.12
N THR A 316 20.59 8.53 -22.53
CA THR A 316 21.69 7.57 -22.51
C THR A 316 21.27 6.33 -21.68
N PRO A 317 21.55 5.08 -22.13
CA PRO A 317 21.07 3.83 -21.51
C PRO A 317 21.56 3.50 -20.08
N ALA A 318 22.10 4.44 -19.32
CA ALA A 318 22.82 4.19 -18.08
C ALA A 318 21.97 3.66 -16.89
N TYR A 319 20.65 3.57 -17.02
CA TYR A 319 19.78 3.41 -15.86
C TYR A 319 19.17 2.01 -15.76
N LYS A 320 20.01 1.04 -15.37
CA LYS A 320 19.59 -0.26 -14.80
C LYS A 320 19.84 -0.38 -13.29
N LEU A 321 20.24 0.70 -12.61
CA LEU A 321 20.63 0.62 -11.19
C LEU A 321 19.44 0.52 -10.20
N ALA A 322 18.23 0.92 -10.58
CA ALA A 322 17.07 0.90 -9.68
C ALA A 322 16.56 -0.52 -9.36
N LEU A 323 16.84 -1.52 -10.20
CA LEU A 323 16.39 -2.89 -9.97
C LEU A 323 17.30 -3.71 -9.04
N ARG A 324 18.48 -3.22 -8.67
CA ARG A 324 19.38 -3.91 -7.72
C ARG A 324 18.92 -3.82 -6.25
N TRP A 325 17.97 -2.96 -5.93
CA TRP A 325 17.56 -2.68 -4.54
C TRP A 325 16.66 -3.75 -3.92
N CYS A 326 16.06 -4.64 -4.71
CA CYS A 326 15.33 -5.81 -4.19
C CYS A 326 16.26 -6.95 -3.72
N GLU A 327 17.58 -6.84 -3.94
CA GLU A 327 18.53 -7.74 -3.29
C GLU A 327 18.70 -7.29 -1.83
N ILE A 328 17.79 -7.74 -0.98
CA ILE A 328 17.98 -7.70 0.48
C ILE A 328 19.26 -8.49 0.76
N LYS A 329 20.40 -7.80 0.83
CA LYS A 329 21.57 -8.34 1.51
C LYS A 329 21.22 -8.33 2.99
N THR A 330 20.65 -9.41 3.48
CA THR A 330 20.65 -9.68 4.92
C THR A 330 22.12 -9.79 5.30
N GLU A 331 22.68 -8.75 5.92
CA GLU A 331 23.93 -8.87 6.64
C GLU A 331 23.68 -9.90 7.74
N THR A 332 24.20 -11.12 7.54
CA THR A 332 24.21 -12.22 8.51
C THR A 332 25.30 -12.01 9.54
#